data_AF-A0A2S5B627-F1
#
_entry.id   AF-A0A2S5B627-F1
#
_cell.length_a   1.000
_cell.length_b   1.000
_cell.length_c   1.000
_cell.angle_alpha   90.00
_cell.angle_beta   90.00
_cell.angle_gamma   90.00
#
_symmetry.space_group_name_H-M   'P 1'
#
loop_
_entity.id
_entity.type
_entity.pdbx_description
1 polymer ?
#
loop_
_entity_poly.entity_id
_entity_poly.type
_entity_poly.pdbx_seq_one_letter_code
_entity_poly.pdbx_strand_id
1 'polypeptide(L)'
;MRSATPARVADLANIQTHREQDHPTLGSAVKIGIEDEEAFEVLELLAGVLNESGAVLERLDVESLGVWMRGVLGRAQGDGAAVVRELADTFPAFRDAPQVGGHDVYLFKKAFWLVSQLAIRYADAAEVPFKAPSTAGFPVFADNVLPTMLIHYGILDLSQSTDLALRQVDLAVPSTLTLSRESATRLRAAAVHACAAIVQRAHELASRGTADSKWLTTLTEPQLDSWLWTEAKREGLRDVERIAERQTVYY
;
A
#
# COMPACT_ATOMS: atom_id res chain seq x y z
N MET A 1 -20.25 -3.76 -6.32
CA MET A 1 -21.34 -3.48 -5.36
C MET A 1 -21.81 -2.06 -5.64
N ARG A 2 -23.08 -1.84 -5.96
CA ARG A 2 -23.66 -0.48 -5.93
C ARG A 2 -24.25 -0.23 -4.55
N SER A 3 -24.17 1.02 -4.10
CA SER A 3 -24.76 1.47 -2.84
C SER A 3 -24.13 0.87 -1.59
N ALA A 4 -22.82 0.64 -1.60
CA ALA A 4 -22.06 0.43 -0.37
C ALA A 4 -22.20 1.69 0.51
N THR A 5 -22.52 1.50 1.79
CA THR A 5 -22.61 2.55 2.80
C THR A 5 -21.56 2.34 3.87
N PRO A 6 -21.10 3.40 4.57
CA PRO A 6 -20.15 3.26 5.68
C PRO A 6 -20.61 2.22 6.71
N ALA A 7 -21.89 2.22 7.10
CA ALA A 7 -22.45 1.24 8.02
C ALA A 7 -22.30 -0.20 7.53
N ARG A 8 -22.63 -0.47 6.26
CA ARG A 8 -22.49 -1.83 5.71
C ARG A 8 -21.04 -2.27 5.59
N VAL A 9 -20.13 -1.34 5.28
CA VAL A 9 -18.69 -1.61 5.26
C VAL A 9 -18.19 -1.89 6.67
N ALA A 10 -18.64 -1.12 7.67
CA ALA A 10 -18.29 -1.32 9.08
C ALA A 10 -18.71 -2.70 9.58
N ASP A 11 -19.95 -3.10 9.26
CA ASP A 11 -20.47 -4.42 9.61
C ASP A 11 -19.64 -5.55 8.97
N LEU A 12 -19.30 -5.43 7.68
CA LEU A 12 -18.51 -6.43 6.96
C LEU A 12 -17.06 -6.50 7.44
N ALA A 13 -16.47 -5.36 7.80
CA ALA A 13 -15.09 -5.26 8.26
C ALA A 13 -14.94 -5.47 9.78
N ASN A 14 -16.05 -5.59 10.50
CA ASN A 14 -16.11 -5.63 11.96
C ASN A 14 -15.36 -4.45 12.62
N ILE A 15 -15.59 -3.24 12.10
CA ILE A 15 -14.98 -1.99 12.60
C ILE A 15 -15.95 -1.32 13.58
N GLN A 16 -15.46 -1.04 14.80
CA GLN A 16 -16.20 -0.23 15.75
C GLN A 16 -16.20 1.23 15.32
N THR A 17 -17.39 1.82 15.19
CA THR A 17 -17.58 3.21 14.74
C THR A 17 -17.69 4.20 15.90
N HIS A 18 -17.78 3.71 17.13
CA HIS A 18 -17.93 4.53 18.33
C HIS A 18 -17.00 4.02 19.43
N ARG A 19 -16.50 4.96 20.24
CA ARG A 19 -15.75 4.68 21.47
C ARG A 19 -16.63 5.00 22.67
N GLU A 20 -16.61 4.11 23.66
CA GLU A 20 -17.33 4.37 24.91
C GLU A 20 -16.55 5.33 25.81
N GLN A 21 -17.20 6.37 26.30
CA GLN A 21 -16.66 7.28 27.31
C GLN A 21 -17.67 7.49 28.45
N ASP A 22 -17.19 7.83 29.65
CA ASP A 22 -18.05 8.26 30.75
C ASP A 22 -18.87 9.49 30.36
N HIS A 23 -20.14 9.51 30.75
CA HIS A 23 -21.00 10.65 30.52
C HIS A 23 -20.42 11.87 31.26
N PRO A 24 -20.27 13.04 30.60
CA PRO A 24 -19.53 14.18 31.15
C PRO A 24 -20.07 14.71 32.48
N THR A 25 -21.37 14.51 32.75
CA THR A 25 -22.03 14.94 33.99
C THR A 25 -22.45 13.80 34.93
N LEU A 26 -22.57 12.56 34.44
CA LEU A 26 -23.05 11.42 35.22
C LEU A 26 -21.92 10.44 35.60
N GLY A 27 -20.70 10.71 35.14
CA GLY A 27 -19.51 9.93 35.44
C GLY A 27 -19.64 8.49 34.94
N SER A 28 -18.93 7.58 35.61
CA SER A 28 -18.87 6.16 35.25
C SER A 28 -20.19 5.38 35.39
N ALA A 29 -21.23 5.99 35.97
CA ALA A 29 -22.55 5.38 36.09
C ALA A 29 -23.28 5.28 34.73
N VAL A 30 -22.90 6.11 33.76
CA VAL A 30 -23.47 6.11 32.41
C VAL A 30 -22.33 6.21 31.38
N LYS A 31 -22.31 5.30 30.42
CA LYS A 31 -21.42 5.37 29.26
C LYS A 31 -22.16 5.97 28.08
N ILE A 32 -21.48 6.82 27.31
CA ILE A 32 -21.94 7.34 26.02
C ILE A 32 -21.03 6.83 24.90
N GLY A 33 -21.61 6.55 23.74
CA GLY A 33 -20.86 6.28 22.52
C GLY A 33 -20.50 7.60 21.86
N ILE A 34 -19.21 7.85 21.67
CA ILE A 34 -18.70 8.99 20.91
C ILE A 34 -18.25 8.48 19.56
N GLU A 35 -18.66 9.19 18.52
CA GLU A 35 -18.27 8.89 17.14
C GLU A 35 -16.75 8.87 16.99
N ASP A 36 -16.23 7.83 16.33
CA ASP A 36 -14.81 7.73 15.97
C ASP A 36 -14.61 8.30 14.56
N GLU A 37 -14.28 9.59 14.47
CA GLU A 37 -14.13 10.32 13.20
C GLU A 37 -13.11 9.65 12.25
N GLU A 38 -12.03 9.06 12.80
CA GLU A 38 -11.01 8.39 11.99
C GLU A 38 -11.54 7.07 11.40
N ALA A 39 -12.34 6.33 12.18
CA ALA A 39 -13.02 5.14 11.68
C ALA A 39 -14.02 5.49 10.58
N PHE A 40 -14.82 6.54 10.77
CA PHE A 40 -15.79 7.00 9.77
C PHE A 40 -15.12 7.47 8.48
N GLU A 41 -14.02 8.22 8.56
CA GLU A 41 -13.25 8.65 7.39
C GLU A 41 -12.84 7.44 6.53
N VAL A 42 -12.26 6.41 7.14
CA VAL A 42 -11.85 5.19 6.43
C VAL A 42 -13.05 4.48 5.81
N LEU A 43 -14.16 4.37 6.53
CA LEU A 43 -15.37 3.70 6.05
C LEU A 43 -16.02 4.42 4.87
N GLU A 44 -16.04 5.74 4.88
CA GLU A 44 -16.52 6.57 3.77
C GLU A 44 -15.66 6.40 2.53
N LEU A 45 -14.33 6.44 2.70
CA LEU A 45 -13.38 6.20 1.62
C LEU A 45 -13.57 4.80 0.99
N LEU A 46 -13.69 3.77 1.82
CA LEU A 46 -13.92 2.39 1.35
C LEU A 46 -15.27 2.23 0.64
N ALA A 47 -16.35 2.80 1.20
CA ALA A 47 -17.66 2.80 0.55
C ALA A 47 -17.60 3.50 -0.82
N GLY A 48 -16.90 4.64 -0.90
CA GLY A 48 -16.63 5.36 -2.15
C GLY A 48 -15.93 4.48 -3.18
N VAL A 49 -14.83 3.82 -2.81
CA VAL A 49 -14.09 2.91 -3.70
C VAL A 49 -14.96 1.75 -4.20
N LEU A 50 -15.76 1.14 -3.33
CA LEU A 50 -16.65 0.03 -3.71
C LEU A 50 -17.72 0.49 -4.72
N ASN A 51 -18.30 1.66 -4.49
CA ASN A 51 -19.29 2.25 -5.39
C ASN A 51 -18.68 2.65 -6.74
N GLU A 52 -17.52 3.29 -6.74
CA GLU A 52 -16.79 3.66 -7.97
C GLU A 52 -16.42 2.43 -8.79
N SER A 53 -15.87 1.41 -8.13
CA SER A 53 -15.52 0.14 -8.78
C SER A 53 -16.76 -0.57 -9.33
N GLY A 54 -17.88 -0.54 -8.61
CA GLY A 54 -19.17 -1.03 -9.10
C GLY A 54 -19.62 -0.32 -10.37
N ALA A 55 -19.54 1.01 -10.39
CA ALA A 55 -19.92 1.82 -11.55
C ALA A 55 -19.01 1.56 -12.77
N VAL A 56 -17.71 1.32 -12.56
CA VAL A 56 -16.79 0.92 -13.63
C VAL A 56 -17.22 -0.41 -14.24
N LEU A 57 -17.49 -1.43 -13.41
CA LEU A 57 -17.85 -2.77 -13.88
C LEU A 57 -19.14 -2.77 -14.73
N GLU A 58 -20.14 -1.99 -14.34
CA GLU A 58 -21.38 -1.89 -15.12
C GLU A 58 -21.18 -1.15 -16.44
N ARG A 59 -20.33 -0.11 -16.48
CA ARG A 59 -19.99 0.57 -17.74
C ARG A 59 -19.28 -0.37 -18.72
N LEU A 60 -18.50 -1.30 -18.17
CA LEU A 60 -17.80 -2.33 -18.94
C LEU A 60 -18.68 -3.56 -19.25
N ASP A 61 -19.93 -3.59 -18.77
CA ASP A 61 -20.86 -4.72 -18.90
C ASP A 61 -20.24 -6.06 -18.43
N VAL A 62 -19.56 -6.02 -17.27
CA VAL A 62 -18.95 -7.21 -16.65
C VAL A 62 -19.55 -7.48 -15.28
N GLU A 63 -19.87 -8.76 -15.03
CA GLU A 63 -20.59 -9.20 -13.82
C GLU A 63 -19.83 -8.90 -12.53
N SER A 64 -18.51 -9.05 -12.52
CA SER A 64 -17.69 -8.88 -11.33
C SER A 64 -16.25 -8.50 -11.66
N LEU A 65 -15.54 -7.99 -10.65
CA LEU A 65 -14.10 -7.75 -10.74
C LEU A 65 -13.33 -9.04 -11.06
N GLY A 66 -13.80 -10.20 -10.57
CA GLY A 66 -13.18 -11.50 -10.86
C GLY A 66 -13.30 -11.90 -12.33
N VAL A 67 -14.48 -11.71 -12.93
CA VAL A 67 -14.71 -11.96 -14.36
C VAL A 67 -13.86 -11.04 -15.22
N TRP A 68 -13.84 -9.75 -14.88
CA TRP A 68 -12.98 -8.77 -15.54
C TRP A 68 -11.50 -9.15 -15.45
N MET A 69 -11.01 -9.45 -14.23
CA MET A 69 -9.62 -9.81 -13.96
C MET A 69 -9.19 -11.07 -14.72
N ARG A 70 -10.05 -12.09 -14.79
CA ARG A 70 -9.80 -13.29 -15.59
C ARG A 70 -9.59 -12.94 -17.07
N GLY A 71 -10.40 -12.02 -17.62
CA GLY A 71 -10.24 -11.54 -18.99
C GLY A 71 -8.90 -10.84 -19.21
N VAL A 72 -8.51 -9.97 -18.28
CA VAL A 72 -7.21 -9.27 -18.29
C VAL A 72 -6.05 -10.26 -18.26
N LEU A 73 -6.07 -11.20 -17.32
CA LEU A 73 -5.03 -12.24 -17.19
C LEU A 73 -4.92 -13.09 -18.47
N GLY A 74 -6.05 -13.41 -19.10
CA GLY A 74 -6.10 -14.11 -20.38
C GLY A 74 -5.47 -13.31 -21.54
N ARG A 75 -5.58 -11.98 -21.55
CA ARG A 75 -4.94 -11.12 -22.57
C ARG A 75 -3.47 -10.87 -22.27
N ALA A 76 -3.12 -10.69 -21.01
CA ALA A 76 -1.76 -10.36 -20.56
C ALA A 76 -0.78 -11.54 -20.70
N GLN A 77 -1.27 -12.79 -20.79
CA GLN A 77 -0.45 -13.98 -21.06
C GLN A 77 0.78 -14.12 -20.12
N GLY A 78 0.57 -13.75 -18.85
CA GLY A 78 1.61 -13.79 -17.81
C GLY A 78 2.44 -12.53 -17.68
N ASP A 79 2.19 -11.46 -18.45
CA ASP A 79 2.81 -10.15 -18.25
C ASP A 79 2.13 -9.42 -17.07
N GLY A 80 2.74 -9.46 -15.88
CA GLY A 80 2.19 -8.79 -14.71
C GLY A 80 2.17 -7.27 -14.82
N ALA A 81 3.11 -6.65 -15.53
CA ALA A 81 3.13 -5.20 -15.71
C ALA A 81 1.97 -4.72 -16.59
N ALA A 82 1.60 -5.51 -17.60
CA ALA A 82 0.39 -5.27 -18.38
C ALA A 82 -0.88 -5.33 -17.52
N VAL A 83 -0.98 -6.30 -16.60
CA VAL A 83 -2.12 -6.40 -15.66
C VAL A 83 -2.18 -5.19 -14.72
N VAL A 84 -1.04 -4.75 -14.18
CA VAL A 84 -0.96 -3.54 -13.32
C VAL A 84 -1.44 -2.31 -14.07
N ARG A 85 -0.98 -2.12 -15.31
CA ARG A 85 -1.39 -1.00 -16.15
C ARG A 85 -2.91 -1.02 -16.39
N GLU A 86 -3.45 -2.17 -16.79
CA GLU A 86 -4.88 -2.29 -17.07
C GLU A 86 -5.75 -2.07 -15.83
N LEU A 87 -5.28 -2.49 -14.64
CA LEU A 87 -5.90 -2.14 -13.36
C LEU A 87 -5.93 -0.64 -13.11
N ALA A 88 -4.79 0.04 -13.20
CA ALA A 88 -4.67 1.48 -12.94
C ALA A 88 -5.43 2.33 -13.99
N ASP A 89 -5.50 1.87 -15.23
CA ASP A 89 -6.25 2.54 -16.29
C ASP A 89 -7.76 2.38 -16.11
N THR A 90 -8.20 1.24 -15.59
CA THR A 90 -9.64 0.91 -15.49
C THR A 90 -10.28 1.38 -14.19
N PHE A 91 -9.59 1.20 -13.05
CA PHE A 91 -10.14 1.45 -11.73
C PHE A 91 -9.35 2.57 -11.03
N PRO A 92 -9.97 3.74 -10.79
CA PRO A 92 -9.25 4.88 -10.19
C PRO A 92 -8.65 4.55 -8.83
N ALA A 93 -9.32 3.72 -8.03
CA ALA A 93 -8.77 3.22 -6.77
C ALA A 93 -7.40 2.51 -6.89
N PHE A 94 -7.00 2.02 -8.06
CA PHE A 94 -5.68 1.42 -8.31
C PHE A 94 -4.66 2.43 -8.91
N ARG A 95 -5.11 3.62 -9.32
CA ARG A 95 -4.30 4.66 -9.97
C ARG A 95 -3.60 5.57 -8.96
N ASP A 96 -2.72 4.98 -8.16
CA ASP A 96 -1.83 5.68 -7.23
C ASP A 96 -0.70 6.40 -8.01
N ALA A 97 -1.07 7.53 -8.63
CA ALA A 97 -0.22 8.38 -9.46
C ALA A 97 -0.41 9.89 -9.15
N PRO A 98 -0.18 10.36 -7.92
CA PRO A 98 -0.29 11.77 -7.55
C PRO A 98 0.77 12.65 -8.24
N GLN A 99 0.46 13.94 -8.38
CA GLN A 99 1.38 14.94 -8.93
C GLN A 99 2.26 15.55 -7.84
N VAL A 100 3.55 15.67 -8.14
CA VAL A 100 4.58 16.29 -7.30
C VAL A 100 5.40 17.23 -8.16
N GLY A 101 5.41 18.53 -7.85
CA GLY A 101 6.12 19.53 -8.65
C GLY A 101 5.71 19.55 -10.14
N GLY A 102 4.46 19.22 -10.45
CA GLY A 102 3.94 19.17 -11.83
C GLY A 102 4.24 17.87 -12.59
N HIS A 103 4.81 16.86 -11.94
CA HIS A 103 5.08 15.55 -12.54
C HIS A 103 4.27 14.46 -11.86
N ASP A 104 3.72 13.53 -12.64
CA ASP A 104 3.06 12.34 -12.10
C ASP A 104 4.09 11.38 -11.50
N VAL A 105 3.84 10.93 -10.27
CA VAL A 105 4.68 9.96 -9.56
C VAL A 105 3.93 8.63 -9.45
N TYR A 106 4.36 7.64 -10.20
CA TYR A 106 3.67 6.35 -10.33
C TYR A 106 4.11 5.36 -9.24
N LEU A 107 3.27 5.11 -8.24
CA LEU A 107 3.56 4.20 -7.13
C LEU A 107 2.79 2.88 -7.25
N PHE A 108 1.51 2.94 -7.66
CA PHE A 108 0.65 1.78 -7.96
C PHE A 108 0.67 0.63 -6.93
N LYS A 109 0.87 0.94 -5.64
CA LYS A 109 1.08 -0.05 -4.56
C LYS A 109 0.04 -1.15 -4.54
N LYS A 110 -1.25 -0.79 -4.53
CA LYS A 110 -2.35 -1.77 -4.50
C LYS A 110 -2.40 -2.64 -5.75
N ALA A 111 -2.05 -2.11 -6.91
CA ALA A 111 -2.06 -2.85 -8.17
C ALA A 111 -0.92 -3.87 -8.19
N PHE A 112 0.31 -3.43 -7.88
CA PHE A 112 1.46 -4.33 -7.76
C PHE A 112 1.24 -5.42 -6.71
N TRP A 113 0.69 -5.05 -5.54
CA TRP A 113 0.38 -6.00 -4.48
C TRP A 113 -0.66 -7.03 -4.93
N LEU A 114 -1.79 -6.60 -5.52
CA LEU A 114 -2.83 -7.51 -6.01
C LEU A 114 -2.27 -8.49 -7.05
N VAL A 115 -1.51 -8.00 -8.03
CA VAL A 115 -0.91 -8.86 -9.06
C VAL A 115 0.09 -9.85 -8.46
N SER A 116 0.82 -9.45 -7.42
CA SER A 116 1.71 -10.34 -6.69
C SER A 116 0.96 -11.43 -5.92
N GLN A 117 -0.18 -11.11 -5.30
CA GLN A 117 -1.04 -12.11 -4.68
C GLN A 117 -1.62 -13.09 -5.71
N LEU A 118 -1.99 -12.61 -6.90
CA LEU A 118 -2.45 -13.48 -8.00
C LEU A 118 -1.33 -14.40 -8.48
N ALA A 119 -0.10 -13.89 -8.62
CA ALA A 119 1.06 -14.69 -8.98
C ALA A 119 1.29 -15.84 -7.99
N ILE A 120 1.27 -15.55 -6.69
CA ILE A 120 1.41 -16.57 -5.63
C ILE A 120 0.24 -17.57 -5.67
N ARG A 121 -1.00 -17.07 -5.74
CA ARG A 121 -2.20 -17.90 -5.69
C ARG A 121 -2.30 -18.89 -6.84
N TYR A 122 -1.76 -18.54 -8.01
CA TYR A 122 -1.85 -19.33 -9.24
C TYR A 122 -0.50 -19.87 -9.73
N ALA A 123 0.58 -19.77 -8.94
CA ALA A 123 1.92 -20.23 -9.32
C ALA A 123 1.93 -21.68 -9.81
N ASP A 124 1.19 -22.56 -9.13
CA ASP A 124 1.10 -23.99 -9.42
C ASP A 124 -0.27 -24.42 -9.97
N ALA A 125 -1.10 -23.47 -10.41
CA ALA A 125 -2.44 -23.78 -10.89
C ALA A 125 -2.40 -24.38 -12.31
N ALA A 126 -2.55 -25.70 -12.40
CA ALA A 126 -2.60 -26.41 -13.68
C ALA A 126 -3.93 -26.24 -14.44
N GLU A 127 -5.02 -25.90 -13.75
CA GLU A 127 -6.39 -25.89 -14.30
C GLU A 127 -7.00 -24.49 -14.45
N VAL A 128 -6.19 -23.47 -14.76
CA VAL A 128 -6.69 -22.12 -15.05
C VAL A 128 -6.51 -21.75 -16.52
N PRO A 129 -7.45 -21.00 -17.13
CA PRO A 129 -7.43 -20.66 -18.55
C PRO A 129 -6.50 -19.48 -18.89
N PHE A 130 -5.57 -19.14 -17.99
CA PHE A 130 -4.62 -18.04 -18.13
C PHE A 130 -3.30 -18.42 -17.49
N LYS A 131 -2.21 -17.81 -17.93
CA LYS A 131 -0.90 -17.94 -17.29
C LYS A 131 -0.83 -17.06 -16.05
N ALA A 132 -0.28 -17.57 -14.96
CA ALA A 132 -0.02 -16.76 -13.76
C ALA A 132 0.85 -15.53 -14.12
N PRO A 133 0.53 -14.34 -13.59
CA PRO A 133 1.28 -13.14 -13.90
C PRO A 133 2.69 -13.22 -13.30
N SER A 134 3.69 -12.81 -14.07
CA SER A 134 5.06 -12.64 -13.59
C SER A 134 5.18 -11.34 -12.79
N THR A 135 5.87 -11.40 -11.66
CA THR A 135 6.24 -10.24 -10.84
C THR A 135 7.69 -9.81 -11.07
N ALA A 136 8.36 -10.37 -12.09
CA ALA A 136 9.73 -10.02 -12.41
C ALA A 136 9.84 -8.52 -12.73
N GLY A 137 10.76 -7.83 -12.06
CA GLY A 137 10.96 -6.39 -12.22
C GLY A 137 9.92 -5.51 -11.54
N PHE A 138 9.02 -6.06 -10.72
CA PHE A 138 8.17 -5.23 -9.85
C PHE A 138 9.03 -4.48 -8.83
N PRO A 139 8.69 -3.23 -8.50
CA PRO A 139 9.33 -2.49 -7.43
C PRO A 139 8.84 -2.97 -6.06
N VAL A 140 9.39 -2.39 -4.98
CA VAL A 140 8.78 -2.48 -3.66
C VAL A 140 7.40 -1.82 -3.61
N PHE A 141 6.56 -2.23 -2.66
CA PHE A 141 5.16 -1.78 -2.56
C PHE A 141 5.03 -0.70 -1.50
N ALA A 142 5.66 0.46 -1.75
CA ALA A 142 5.77 1.54 -0.77
C ALA A 142 4.42 2.01 -0.23
N ASP A 143 4.10 1.61 1.00
CA ASP A 143 3.00 2.09 1.83
C ASP A 143 3.54 3.10 2.86
N ASN A 144 3.03 3.11 4.08
CA ASN A 144 3.61 3.86 5.19
C ASN A 144 4.65 3.08 6.02
N VAL A 145 4.70 1.75 5.93
CA VAL A 145 5.63 0.93 6.69
C VAL A 145 7.04 1.09 6.16
N LEU A 146 7.22 0.90 4.84
CA LEU A 146 8.54 0.97 4.20
C LEU A 146 9.26 2.29 4.46
N PRO A 147 8.69 3.47 4.12
CA PRO A 147 9.37 4.74 4.37
C PRO A 147 9.68 4.94 5.86
N THR A 148 8.78 4.61 6.78
CA THR A 148 9.04 4.70 8.22
C THR A 148 10.22 3.82 8.64
N MET A 149 10.28 2.57 8.16
CA MET A 149 11.37 1.66 8.52
C MET A 149 12.71 2.09 7.95
N LEU A 150 12.73 2.63 6.73
CA LEU A 150 13.97 3.12 6.13
C LEU A 150 14.51 4.36 6.87
N ILE A 151 13.63 5.23 7.40
CA ILE A 151 14.03 6.32 8.29
C ILE A 151 14.55 5.75 9.62
N HIS A 152 13.83 4.81 10.22
CA HIS A 152 14.21 4.18 11.49
C HIS A 152 15.61 3.53 11.42
N TYR A 153 15.93 2.85 10.31
CA TYR A 153 17.24 2.25 10.09
C TYR A 153 18.33 3.23 9.66
N GLY A 154 18.02 4.52 9.52
CA GLY A 154 18.97 5.55 9.06
C GLY A 154 19.37 5.41 7.59
N ILE A 155 18.57 4.70 6.79
CA ILE A 155 18.78 4.54 5.34
C ILE A 155 18.28 5.78 4.60
N LEU A 156 17.11 6.30 4.99
CA LEU A 156 16.60 7.59 4.52
C LEU A 156 16.93 8.66 5.54
N ASP A 157 17.85 9.56 5.19
CA ASP A 157 18.13 10.80 5.94
C ASP A 157 17.34 11.96 5.32
N LEU A 158 16.43 12.53 6.10
CA LEU A 158 15.55 13.62 5.67
C LEU A 158 16.09 15.02 6.02
N SER A 159 17.22 15.11 6.72
CA SER A 159 17.75 16.39 7.26
C SER A 159 18.05 17.42 6.18
N GLN A 160 18.38 16.97 4.97
CA GLN A 160 18.68 17.81 3.79
C GLN A 160 17.52 17.88 2.79
N SER A 161 16.32 17.41 3.15
CA SER A 161 15.16 17.48 2.25
C SER A 161 14.80 18.93 1.94
N THR A 162 14.48 19.23 0.67
CA THR A 162 13.97 20.56 0.30
C THR A 162 12.54 20.77 0.79
N ASP A 163 11.80 19.70 1.06
CA ASP A 163 10.49 19.72 1.69
C ASP A 163 10.64 19.95 3.21
N LEU A 164 10.06 21.04 3.71
CA LEU A 164 10.11 21.42 5.12
C LEU A 164 9.42 20.40 6.03
N ALA A 165 8.29 19.82 5.61
CA ALA A 165 7.58 18.84 6.41
C ALA A 165 8.41 17.57 6.57
N LEU A 166 9.07 17.11 5.49
CA LEU A 166 9.96 15.95 5.54
C LEU A 166 11.18 16.19 6.44
N ARG A 167 11.77 17.38 6.42
CA ARG A 167 12.88 17.72 7.34
C ARG A 167 12.50 17.68 8.82
N GLN A 168 11.21 17.90 9.12
CA GLN A 168 10.69 17.94 10.49
C GLN A 168 10.21 16.59 10.98
N VAL A 169 10.21 15.54 10.13
CA VAL A 169 9.81 14.19 10.54
C VAL A 169 10.75 13.70 11.63
N ASP A 170 10.16 13.38 12.78
CA ASP A 170 10.80 12.71 13.89
C ASP A 170 9.89 11.55 14.34
N LEU A 171 10.38 10.32 14.21
CA LEU A 171 9.62 9.11 14.57
C LEU A 171 9.28 9.04 16.07
N ALA A 172 9.91 9.86 16.92
CA ALA A 172 9.57 10.00 18.33
C ALA A 172 8.49 11.07 18.61
N VAL A 173 8.10 11.86 17.61
CA VAL A 173 7.15 12.98 17.75
C VAL A 173 5.94 12.78 16.83
N PRO A 174 4.82 12.22 17.36
CA PRO A 174 3.63 11.86 16.58
C PRO A 174 3.08 12.98 15.68
N SER A 175 3.11 14.23 16.16
CA SER A 175 2.59 15.40 15.45
C SER A 175 3.34 15.72 14.16
N THR A 176 4.54 15.17 13.96
CA THR A 176 5.35 15.35 12.74
C THR A 176 5.11 14.28 11.69
N LEU A 177 4.36 13.22 12.02
CA LEU A 177 4.22 12.03 11.20
C LEU A 177 3.01 12.07 10.25
N THR A 178 2.09 13.02 10.43
CA THR A 178 1.01 13.26 9.48
C THR A 178 1.50 14.21 8.38
N LEU A 179 1.63 13.68 7.18
CA LEU A 179 2.14 14.41 6.02
C LEU A 179 1.02 14.79 5.05
N SER A 180 1.27 15.87 4.29
CA SER A 180 0.47 16.17 3.11
C SER A 180 0.64 15.08 2.05
N ARG A 181 -0.31 14.96 1.12
CA ARG A 181 -0.20 14.03 -0.03
C ARG A 181 1.10 14.19 -0.80
N GLU A 182 1.52 15.43 -1.07
CA GLU A 182 2.74 15.69 -1.84
C GLU A 182 3.99 15.23 -1.07
N SER A 183 4.11 15.58 0.21
CA SER A 183 5.23 15.17 1.06
C SER A 183 5.27 13.65 1.26
N ALA A 184 4.12 13.03 1.53
CA ALA A 184 4.00 11.58 1.64
C ALA A 184 4.39 10.87 0.33
N THR A 185 3.95 11.41 -0.82
CA THR A 185 4.32 10.88 -2.14
C THR A 185 5.83 10.96 -2.36
N ARG A 186 6.46 12.10 -2.08
CA ARG A 186 7.93 12.27 -2.18
C ARG A 186 8.66 11.22 -1.35
N LEU A 187 8.19 11.00 -0.13
CA LEU A 187 8.80 10.04 0.78
C LEU A 187 8.61 8.60 0.32
N ARG A 188 7.40 8.23 -0.15
CA ARG A 188 7.13 6.90 -0.73
C ARG A 188 7.97 6.65 -1.98
N ALA A 189 8.12 7.64 -2.85
CA ALA A 189 8.99 7.56 -4.02
C ALA A 189 10.47 7.41 -3.64
N ALA A 190 10.94 8.13 -2.61
CA ALA A 190 12.28 7.97 -2.07
C ALA A 190 12.52 6.56 -1.50
N ALA A 191 11.51 5.98 -0.84
CA ALA A 191 11.57 4.60 -0.35
C ALA A 191 11.70 3.59 -1.49
N VAL A 192 10.93 3.74 -2.57
CA VAL A 192 11.08 2.89 -3.78
C VAL A 192 12.50 2.99 -4.33
N HIS A 193 13.03 4.21 -4.49
CA HIS A 193 14.37 4.42 -5.00
C HIS A 193 15.46 3.82 -4.09
N ALA A 194 15.35 4.01 -2.77
CA ALA A 194 16.29 3.47 -1.81
C ALA A 194 16.29 1.93 -1.83
N CYS A 195 15.13 1.29 -1.91
CA CYS A 195 15.03 -0.16 -2.00
C CYS A 195 15.62 -0.71 -3.31
N ALA A 196 15.39 -0.04 -4.45
CA ALA A 196 16.04 -0.40 -5.71
C ALA A 196 17.58 -0.31 -5.59
N ALA A 197 18.11 0.74 -4.96
CA ALA A 197 19.53 0.90 -4.70
C ALA A 197 20.09 -0.19 -3.76
N ILE A 198 19.33 -0.60 -2.74
CA ILE A 198 19.71 -1.72 -1.84
C ILE A 198 19.82 -3.03 -2.64
N VAL A 199 18.85 -3.34 -3.49
CA VAL A 199 18.86 -4.56 -4.32
C VAL A 199 20.02 -4.54 -5.31
N GLN A 200 20.24 -3.40 -5.98
CA GLN A 200 21.40 -3.23 -6.86
C GLN A 200 22.70 -3.47 -6.09
N ARG A 201 22.84 -2.87 -4.90
CA ARG A 201 24.02 -3.04 -4.06
C ARG A 201 24.22 -4.48 -3.62
N ALA A 202 23.14 -5.20 -3.29
CA ALA A 202 23.18 -6.62 -2.99
C ALA A 202 23.75 -7.43 -4.17
N HIS A 203 23.31 -7.15 -5.40
CA HIS A 203 23.80 -7.81 -6.61
C HIS A 203 25.29 -7.54 -6.85
N GLU A 204 25.75 -6.30 -6.66
CA GLU A 204 27.17 -5.93 -6.76
C GLU A 204 28.05 -6.63 -5.71
N LEU A 205 27.55 -6.78 -4.48
CA LEU A 205 28.26 -7.51 -3.43
C LEU A 205 28.34 -9.00 -3.76
N ALA A 206 27.27 -9.56 -4.32
CA ALA A 206 27.22 -10.95 -4.74
C ALA A 206 28.28 -11.28 -5.80
N SER A 207 28.53 -10.37 -6.75
CA SER A 207 29.53 -10.57 -7.80
C SER A 207 30.97 -10.53 -7.28
N ARG A 208 31.20 -10.04 -6.05
CA ARG A 208 32.52 -9.94 -5.40
C ARG A 208 32.68 -10.89 -4.21
N GLY A 209 31.62 -11.60 -3.84
CA GLY A 209 31.52 -12.40 -2.61
C GLY A 209 31.94 -13.86 -2.76
N THR A 210 31.84 -14.60 -1.66
CA THR A 210 32.04 -16.07 -1.61
C THR A 210 30.76 -16.81 -2.00
N ALA A 211 30.77 -18.15 -1.96
CA ALA A 211 29.59 -18.98 -2.25
C ALA A 211 28.36 -18.63 -1.38
N ASP A 212 28.57 -18.11 -0.16
CA ASP A 212 27.50 -17.73 0.78
C ASP A 212 26.72 -16.48 0.35
N SER A 213 27.28 -15.66 -0.55
CA SER A 213 26.65 -14.45 -1.09
C SER A 213 25.75 -14.74 -2.31
N LYS A 214 25.63 -15.99 -2.77
CA LYS A 214 24.91 -16.32 -4.01
C LYS A 214 23.43 -15.92 -3.98
N TRP A 215 22.76 -16.04 -2.84
CA TRP A 215 21.34 -15.69 -2.72
C TRP A 215 21.07 -14.20 -3.02
N LEU A 216 22.07 -13.33 -2.80
CA LEU A 216 21.97 -11.91 -3.14
C LEU A 216 21.78 -11.69 -4.64
N THR A 217 22.34 -12.54 -5.51
CA THR A 217 22.17 -12.41 -6.98
C THR A 217 20.72 -12.52 -7.45
N THR A 218 19.88 -13.18 -6.65
CA THR A 218 18.48 -13.43 -6.97
C THR A 218 17.53 -12.61 -6.11
N LEU A 219 18.06 -11.75 -5.22
CA LEU A 219 17.23 -10.88 -4.40
C LEU A 219 16.46 -9.93 -5.31
N THR A 220 15.15 -9.88 -5.12
CA THR A 220 14.24 -8.97 -5.85
C THR A 220 13.69 -7.92 -4.91
N GLU A 221 13.22 -6.80 -5.45
CA GLU A 221 12.56 -5.76 -4.65
C GLU A 221 11.33 -6.29 -3.88
N PRO A 222 10.42 -7.09 -4.46
CA PRO A 222 9.29 -7.65 -3.70
C PRO A 222 9.71 -8.57 -2.55
N GLN A 223 10.86 -9.26 -2.66
CA GLN A 223 11.39 -10.05 -1.54
C GLN A 223 11.95 -9.16 -0.43
N LEU A 224 12.64 -8.07 -0.79
CA LEU A 224 13.09 -7.06 0.18
C LEU A 224 11.90 -6.39 0.87
N ASP A 225 10.86 -6.03 0.11
CA ASP A 225 9.58 -5.49 0.62
C ASP A 225 8.96 -6.44 1.65
N SER A 226 8.77 -7.71 1.29
CA SER A 226 8.22 -8.72 2.19
C SER A 226 9.05 -8.91 3.46
N TRP A 227 10.39 -8.83 3.35
CA TRP A 227 11.27 -8.90 4.51
C TRP A 227 11.12 -7.67 5.41
N LEU A 228 11.21 -6.45 4.87
CA LEU A 228 11.05 -5.20 5.63
C LEU A 228 9.70 -5.14 6.32
N TRP A 229 8.63 -5.54 5.63
CA TRP A 229 7.29 -5.58 6.20
C TRP A 229 7.19 -6.58 7.35
N THR A 230 7.81 -7.75 7.23
CA THR A 230 7.86 -8.78 8.28
C THR A 230 8.65 -8.31 9.50
N GLU A 231 9.83 -7.70 9.28
CA GLU A 231 10.65 -7.12 10.34
C GLU A 231 9.88 -6.04 11.11
N ALA A 232 9.14 -5.18 10.40
CA ALA A 232 8.32 -4.13 11.02
C ALA A 232 7.20 -4.64 11.93
N LYS A 233 6.87 -5.95 11.89
CA LYS A 233 5.88 -6.58 12.78
C LYS A 233 6.50 -7.22 14.02
N ARG A 234 7.84 -7.26 14.14
CA ARG A 234 8.53 -7.78 15.32
C ARG A 234 8.33 -6.87 16.53
N GLU A 235 8.47 -7.45 17.72
CA GLU A 235 8.41 -6.74 18.99
C GLU A 235 9.40 -5.56 19.02
N GLY A 236 8.98 -4.43 19.56
CA GLY A 236 9.73 -3.17 19.55
C GLY A 236 9.61 -2.36 18.25
N LEU A 237 9.63 -3.02 17.09
CA LEU A 237 9.45 -2.32 15.80
C LEU A 237 7.98 -2.09 15.45
N ARG A 238 7.09 -2.95 15.95
CA ARG A 238 5.64 -2.82 15.76
C ARG A 238 5.08 -1.53 16.37
N ASP A 239 5.69 -1.07 17.46
CA ASP A 239 5.26 0.10 18.23
C ASP A 239 5.82 1.41 17.68
N VAL A 240 6.71 1.35 16.67
CA VAL A 240 7.16 2.54 15.94
C VAL A 240 5.96 3.11 15.19
N GLU A 241 5.60 4.34 15.54
CA GLU A 241 4.50 5.05 14.91
C GLU A 241 4.77 5.26 13.42
N ARG A 242 3.72 5.07 12.61
CA ARG A 242 3.83 5.12 11.16
C ARG A 242 3.50 6.50 10.66
N ILE A 243 4.19 6.87 9.58
CA ILE A 243 3.84 8.07 8.84
C ILE A 243 2.43 7.90 8.26
N ALA A 244 1.63 8.96 8.30
CA ALA A 244 0.25 8.92 7.89
C ALA A 244 -0.04 9.99 6.83
N GLU A 245 -0.95 9.69 5.92
CA GLU A 245 -1.63 10.66 5.05
C GLU A 245 -3.13 10.47 5.31
N ARG A 246 -3.84 11.56 5.58
CA ARG A 246 -5.31 11.52 5.71
C ARG A 246 -5.96 11.58 4.33
N GLN A 247 -7.21 11.14 4.25
CA GLN A 247 -8.06 11.23 3.06
C GLN A 247 -7.48 10.49 1.84
N THR A 248 -6.83 9.34 2.08
CA THR A 248 -6.24 8.50 1.04
C THR A 248 -6.74 7.07 1.11
N VAL A 249 -6.87 6.43 -0.05
CA VAL A 249 -7.27 5.01 -0.18
C VAL A 249 -6.11 4.13 -0.61
N TYR A 250 -4.91 4.70 -0.78
CA TYR A 250 -3.83 4.03 -1.51
C TYR A 250 -2.96 3.12 -0.65
N TYR A 251 -2.88 3.35 0.66
CA TYR A 251 -2.07 2.54 1.55
C TYR A 251 -2.60 2.48 2.97
#